data_AF-A0A431HYG3-F1
#
_entry.id   AF-A0A431HYG3-F1
#
_cell.length_a   1.000
_cell.length_b   1.000
_cell.length_c   1.000
_cell.angle_alpha   90.00
_cell.angle_beta   90.00
_cell.angle_gamma   90.00
#
_symmetry.space_group_name_H-M   'P 1'
#
loop_
_entity.id
_entity.type
_entity.pdbx_description
1 polymer ?
#
loop_
_entity_poly.entity_id
_entity_poly.type
_entity_poly.pdbx_seq_one_letter_code
_entity_poly.pdbx_strand_id
1 'polypeptide(L)'
;NLAFWVFLLVVCFLYGFYPNLWWLQLLYYMICIIAISLSLGLLFSAIMPFWPDIGQIITVIFQVLFWATPVMWNKDMLLTHPKYQYIIKLNPFAYIVNGFRDTLIEHIPFWHYYNQMIYFWLFVIMTYWLGNRSFNKLRPHFADVL
;
A
#
# COMPACT_ATOMS: atom_id res chain seq x y z
N ASN A 1 12.62 -13.79 12.31
CA ASN A 1 11.61 -13.59 11.24
C ASN A 1 10.73 -14.82 11.02
N LEU A 2 11.25 -16.02 10.74
CA LEU A 2 10.42 -17.22 10.50
C LEU A 2 9.55 -17.61 11.72
N ALA A 3 10.11 -17.57 12.93
CA ALA A 3 9.39 -17.91 14.17
C ALA A 3 8.16 -17.00 14.43
N PHE A 4 8.22 -15.73 14.01
CA PHE A 4 7.10 -14.80 14.14
C PHE A 4 5.94 -15.18 13.21
N TRP A 5 6.24 -15.54 11.95
CA TRP A 5 5.24 -16.01 11.00
C TRP A 5 4.56 -17.30 11.46
N VAL A 6 5.35 -18.25 12.00
CA VAL A 6 4.83 -19.51 12.55
C VAL A 6 3.94 -19.24 13.77
N PHE A 7 4.37 -18.38 14.68
CA PHE A 7 3.57 -17.96 15.84
C PHE A 7 2.23 -17.33 15.42
N LEU A 8 2.25 -16.44 14.43
CA LEU A 8 1.05 -15.76 13.93
C LEU A 8 0.07 -16.75 13.28
N LEU A 9 0.58 -17.72 12.52
CA LEU A 9 -0.23 -18.81 11.96
C LEU A 9 -0.89 -19.65 13.06
N VAL A 10 -0.14 -20.05 14.09
CA VAL A 10 -0.67 -20.83 15.22
C VAL A 10 -1.76 -20.06 15.95
N VAL A 11 -1.57 -18.76 16.19
CA VAL A 11 -2.60 -17.90 16.80
C VAL A 11 -3.84 -17.81 15.91
N CYS A 12 -3.70 -17.60 14.59
CA CYS A 12 -4.84 -17.60 13.66
C CYS A 12 -5.64 -18.91 13.71
N PHE A 13 -4.96 -20.06 13.75
CA PHE A 13 -5.62 -21.37 13.87
C PHE A 13 -6.36 -21.51 15.21
N LEU A 14 -5.78 -21.05 16.31
CA LEU A 14 -6.42 -21.07 17.63
C LEU A 14 -7.66 -20.15 17.71
N TYR A 15 -7.68 -19.06 16.94
CA TYR A 15 -8.83 -18.15 16.82
C TYR A 15 -9.91 -18.64 15.84
N GLY A 16 -9.75 -19.83 15.23
CA GLY A 16 -10.74 -20.41 14.32
C GLY A 16 -10.75 -19.78 12.92
N PHE A 17 -9.71 -19.03 12.53
CA PHE A 17 -9.54 -18.53 11.16
C PHE A 17 -8.99 -19.65 10.28
N TYR A 18 -9.89 -20.48 9.74
CA TYR A 18 -9.52 -21.52 8.78
C TYR A 18 -9.24 -20.91 7.39
N PRO A 19 -8.27 -21.46 6.64
CA PRO A 19 -8.07 -21.07 5.25
C PRO A 19 -9.32 -21.39 4.44
N ASN A 20 -10.05 -20.34 4.06
CA ASN A 20 -11.27 -20.39 3.26
C ASN A 20 -11.00 -19.83 1.85
N LEU A 21 -11.93 -19.98 0.90
CA LEU A 21 -11.81 -19.46 -0.47
C LEU A 21 -11.47 -17.95 -0.51
N TRP A 22 -11.87 -17.20 0.51
CA TRP A 22 -11.56 -15.79 0.70
C TRP A 22 -10.04 -15.51 0.72
N TRP A 23 -9.22 -16.45 1.19
CA TRP A 23 -7.77 -16.29 1.22
C TRP A 23 -7.14 -16.14 -0.17
N LEU A 24 -7.84 -16.55 -1.24
CA LEU A 24 -7.40 -16.26 -2.61
C LEU A 24 -7.30 -14.75 -2.87
N GLN A 25 -8.10 -13.92 -2.19
CA GLN A 25 -8.03 -12.47 -2.31
C GLN A 25 -6.78 -11.89 -1.64
N LEU A 26 -6.16 -12.60 -0.69
CA LEU A 26 -4.86 -12.20 -0.14
C LEU A 26 -3.80 -12.19 -1.24
N LEU A 27 -3.85 -13.12 -2.20
CA LEU A 27 -2.94 -13.11 -3.35
C LEU A 27 -3.15 -11.85 -4.21
N TYR A 28 -4.39 -11.43 -4.41
CA TYR A 28 -4.69 -10.19 -5.12
C TYR A 28 -4.09 -8.97 -4.40
N TYR A 29 -4.29 -8.83 -3.09
CA TYR A 29 -3.71 -7.71 -2.34
C TYR A 29 -2.19 -7.77 -2.22
N MET A 30 -1.59 -8.96 -2.25
CA MET A 30 -0.14 -9.13 -2.38
C MET A 30 0.38 -8.58 -3.71
N ILE A 31 -0.32 -8.83 -4.82
CA ILE A 31 0.00 -8.24 -6.12
C ILE A 31 -0.11 -6.71 -6.05
N CYS A 32 -1.14 -6.17 -5.40
CA CYS A 32 -1.27 -4.73 -5.18
C CYS A 32 -0.06 -4.14 -4.44
N ILE A 33 0.39 -4.77 -3.35
CA ILE A 33 1.57 -4.34 -2.59
C ILE A 33 2.82 -4.34 -3.48
N ILE A 34 3.03 -5.40 -4.25
CA ILE A 34 4.19 -5.51 -5.16
C ILE A 34 4.12 -4.41 -6.22
N ALA A 35 2.96 -4.20 -6.83
CA ALA A 35 2.79 -3.23 -7.91
C ALA A 35 3.03 -1.78 -7.42
N ILE A 36 2.48 -1.39 -6.27
CA ILE A 36 2.70 -0.04 -5.72
C ILE A 36 4.14 0.15 -5.25
N SER A 37 4.74 -0.86 -4.63
CA SER A 37 6.14 -0.83 -4.18
C SER A 37 7.09 -0.68 -5.35
N LEU A 38 6.88 -1.43 -6.43
CA LEU A 38 7.69 -1.34 -7.65
C LEU A 38 7.55 0.04 -8.32
N SER A 39 6.32 0.55 -8.41
CA SER A 39 6.03 1.85 -9.04
C SER A 39 6.69 3.01 -8.29
N LEU A 40 6.53 3.05 -6.97
CA LEU A 40 7.15 4.07 -6.12
C LEU A 40 8.66 3.90 -6.03
N GLY A 41 9.15 2.66 -5.96
CA GLY A 41 10.59 2.35 -5.94
C GLY A 41 11.30 2.86 -7.19
N LEU A 42 10.72 2.67 -8.38
CA LEU A 42 11.25 3.22 -9.63
C LEU A 42 11.25 4.75 -9.63
N LEU A 43 10.19 5.37 -9.13
CA LEU A 43 10.10 6.84 -9.08
C LEU A 43 11.15 7.43 -8.11
N PHE A 44 11.27 6.87 -6.91
CA PHE A 44 12.19 7.38 -5.91
C PHE A 44 13.65 7.08 -6.25
N SER A 45 13.96 5.89 -6.78
CA SER A 45 15.32 5.57 -7.24
C SER A 45 15.78 6.47 -8.39
N ALA A 46 14.87 6.97 -9.23
CA ALA A 46 15.21 7.93 -10.27
C ALA A 46 15.59 9.31 -9.71
N ILE A 47 14.99 9.72 -8.59
CA ILE A 47 15.09 11.09 -8.06
C ILE A 47 16.19 11.22 -6.99
N MET A 48 16.31 10.22 -6.10
CA MET A 48 17.21 10.26 -4.95
C MET A 48 18.68 10.59 -5.28
N PRO A 49 19.29 10.08 -6.37
CA PRO A 49 20.68 10.42 -6.70
C PRO A 49 20.91 11.90 -6.99
N PHE A 50 19.91 12.61 -7.52
CA PHE A 50 20.02 14.05 -7.81
C PHE A 50 19.73 14.92 -6.61
N TRP A 51 18.83 14.48 -5.72
CA TRP A 51 18.45 15.18 -4.51
C TRP A 51 18.40 14.21 -3.31
N PRO A 52 19.54 13.98 -2.64
CA PRO A 52 19.63 13.05 -1.52
C PRO A 52 18.67 13.35 -0.35
N ASP A 53 18.36 14.63 -0.12
CA ASP A 53 17.45 15.08 0.95
C ASP A 53 16.02 14.53 0.80
N ILE A 54 15.62 14.16 -0.43
CA ILE A 54 14.31 13.55 -0.71
C ILE A 54 14.15 12.22 0.04
N GLY A 55 15.23 11.48 0.31
CA GLY A 55 15.17 10.24 1.10
C GLY A 55 14.61 10.46 2.51
N GLN A 56 15.05 11.51 3.19
CA GLN A 56 14.56 11.86 4.52
C GLN A 56 13.11 12.32 4.48
N ILE A 57 12.76 13.15 3.49
CA ILE A 57 11.38 13.64 3.30
C ILE A 57 10.41 12.49 3.06
N ILE A 58 10.76 11.54 2.19
CA ILE A 58 9.94 10.36 1.89
C ILE A 58 9.70 9.54 3.16
N THR A 59 10.72 9.38 4.00
CA THR A 59 10.60 8.64 5.27
C THR A 59 9.56 9.28 6.18
N VAL A 60 9.61 10.61 6.36
CA VAL A 60 8.63 11.36 7.15
C VAL A 60 7.23 11.24 6.55
N ILE A 61 7.10 11.35 5.23
CA ILE A 61 5.82 11.19 4.52
C ILE A 61 5.23 9.80 4.79
N PHE A 62 6.00 8.72 4.63
CA PHE A 62 5.53 7.37 4.91
C PHE A 62 5.12 7.16 6.35
N GLN A 63 5.84 7.77 7.30
CA GLN A 63 5.47 7.73 8.71
C GLN A 63 4.12 8.39 8.95
N VAL A 64 3.86 9.57 8.36
CA VAL A 64 2.55 10.23 8.44
C VAL A 64 1.47 9.39 7.75
N LEU A 65 1.75 8.84 6.57
CA LEU A 65 0.81 7.97 5.85
C LEU A 65 0.41 6.74 6.68
N PHE A 66 1.37 6.12 7.37
CA PHE A 66 1.11 4.99 8.26
C PHE A 66 0.07 5.33 9.32
N TRP A 67 0.22 6.46 10.03
CA TRP A 67 -0.74 6.93 11.03
C TRP A 67 -2.08 7.35 10.42
N ALA A 68 -2.07 7.89 9.20
CA ALA A 68 -3.28 8.23 8.47
C ALA A 68 -4.06 6.99 7.99
N THR A 69 -3.44 5.81 7.99
CA THR A 69 -4.11 4.57 7.59
C THR A 69 -4.79 3.94 8.83
N PRO A 70 -6.04 3.46 8.73
CA PRO A 70 -6.78 2.83 9.84
C PRO A 70 -6.27 1.42 10.19
N VAL A 71 -4.96 1.29 10.43
CA VAL A 71 -4.33 0.06 10.93
C VAL A 71 -4.52 -0.02 12.45
N MET A 72 -4.15 1.06 13.15
CA MET A 72 -4.09 1.12 14.63
C MET A 72 -5.38 1.63 15.29
N TRP A 73 -6.27 2.24 14.52
CA TRP A 73 -7.49 2.87 15.04
C TRP A 73 -8.72 2.42 14.24
N ASN A 74 -9.90 2.46 14.87
CA ASN A 74 -11.14 2.02 14.23
C ASN A 74 -11.69 3.12 13.29
N LYS A 75 -12.04 2.73 12.07
CA LYS A 75 -12.71 3.55 11.05
C LYS A 75 -13.97 4.24 11.61
N ASP A 76 -14.64 3.59 12.56
CA ASP A 76 -15.88 4.09 13.17
C ASP A 76 -15.70 5.40 13.93
N MET A 77 -14.50 5.63 14.49
CA MET A 77 -14.18 6.87 15.23
C MET A 77 -14.14 8.10 14.29
N LEU A 78 -14.05 7.87 12.98
CA LEU A 78 -14.05 8.90 11.94
C LEU A 78 -15.37 9.03 11.19
N LEU A 79 -16.39 8.23 11.51
CA LEU A 79 -17.77 8.40 11.01
C LEU A 79 -18.36 9.77 11.36
N THR A 80 -17.90 10.39 12.45
CA THR A 80 -18.34 11.70 12.91
C THR A 80 -17.86 12.87 12.04
N HIS A 81 -16.90 12.66 11.13
CA HIS A 81 -16.34 13.73 10.30
C HIS A 81 -16.13 13.29 8.83
N PRO A 82 -17.08 13.56 7.93
CA PRO A 82 -17.05 13.06 6.55
C PRO A 82 -15.86 13.57 5.72
N LYS A 83 -15.30 14.74 6.06
CA LYS A 83 -14.12 15.30 5.39
C LYS A 83 -12.88 14.42 5.56
N TYR A 84 -12.63 13.94 6.78
CA TYR A 84 -11.44 13.13 7.06
C TYR A 84 -11.56 11.74 6.45
N GLN A 85 -12.77 11.19 6.34
CA GLN A 85 -12.99 9.91 5.65
C GLN A 85 -12.55 9.95 4.18
N TYR A 86 -12.76 11.07 3.49
CA TYR A 86 -12.35 11.22 2.10
C TYR A 86 -10.82 11.25 1.95
N ILE A 87 -10.13 11.95 2.88
CA ILE A 87 -8.67 12.02 2.92
C ILE A 87 -8.05 10.64 3.13
N ILE A 88 -8.65 9.82 3.99
CA ILE A 88 -8.18 8.44 4.23
C ILE A 88 -8.42 7.55 3.01
N LYS A 89 -9.58 7.68 2.35
CA LYS A 89 -9.91 6.93 1.12
C LYS A 89 -9.01 7.29 -0.06
N LEU A 90 -8.44 8.50 -0.08
CA LEU A 90 -7.45 8.92 -1.06
C LEU A 90 -6.10 8.21 -0.88
N ASN A 91 -5.78 7.68 0.31
CA ASN A 91 -4.53 6.97 0.51
C ASN A 91 -4.60 5.57 -0.15
N PRO A 92 -3.78 5.27 -1.18
CA PRO A 92 -3.80 3.97 -1.85
C PRO A 92 -3.41 2.80 -0.92
N PHE A 93 -2.65 3.06 0.14
CA PHE A 93 -2.33 2.06 1.16
C PHE A 93 -3.54 1.72 2.03
N ALA A 94 -4.49 2.63 2.21
CA ALA A 94 -5.73 2.36 2.94
C ALA A 94 -6.60 1.33 2.23
N TYR A 95 -6.63 1.34 0.88
CA TYR A 95 -7.34 0.32 0.11
C TYR A 95 -6.79 -1.08 0.39
N ILE A 96 -5.47 -1.25 0.40
CA ILE A 96 -4.82 -2.54 0.66
C ILE A 96 -5.12 -3.00 2.09
N VAL A 97 -4.90 -2.15 3.10
CA VAL A 97 -5.13 -2.51 4.51
C VAL A 97 -6.58 -2.88 4.78
N ASN A 98 -7.53 -2.11 4.23
CA ASN A 98 -8.94 -2.43 4.34
C ASN A 98 -9.26 -3.75 3.65
N GLY A 99 -8.73 -3.97 2.46
CA GLY A 99 -8.87 -5.22 1.73
C GLY A 99 -8.41 -6.45 2.51
N PHE A 100 -7.26 -6.37 3.18
CA PHE A 100 -6.79 -7.45 4.07
C PHE A 100 -7.76 -7.71 5.23
N ARG A 101 -8.31 -6.65 5.86
CA ARG A 101 -9.30 -6.79 6.93
C ARG A 101 -10.59 -7.40 6.42
N ASP A 102 -11.07 -6.92 5.28
CA ASP A 102 -12.33 -7.33 4.68
C ASP A 102 -12.25 -8.79 4.21
N THR A 103 -11.08 -9.25 3.76
CA THR A 103 -10.85 -10.66 3.40
C THR A 103 -10.76 -11.58 4.62
N LEU A 104 -10.10 -11.15 5.71
CA LEU A 104 -9.87 -12.00 6.89
C LEU A 104 -11.06 -12.01 7.86
N ILE A 105 -11.73 -10.87 8.06
CA ILE A 105 -12.76 -10.68 9.08
C ILE A 105 -14.15 -10.64 8.43
N GLU A 106 -14.38 -9.70 7.51
CA GLU A 106 -15.74 -9.40 7.02
C GLU A 106 -16.21 -10.29 5.86
N HIS A 107 -15.29 -11.02 5.23
CA HIS A 107 -15.52 -11.91 4.09
C HIS A 107 -16.22 -11.18 2.92
N ILE A 108 -15.78 -9.94 2.66
CA ILE A 108 -16.33 -9.10 1.58
C ILE A 108 -15.44 -9.24 0.34
N PRO A 109 -16.03 -9.39 -0.86
CA PRO A 109 -15.23 -9.54 -2.05
C PRO A 109 -14.59 -8.24 -2.54
N PHE A 110 -13.39 -8.35 -3.12
CA PHE A 110 -12.60 -7.20 -3.58
C PHE A 110 -13.34 -6.29 -4.59
N TRP A 111 -14.27 -6.85 -5.37
CA TRP A 111 -15.09 -6.10 -6.34
C TRP A 111 -16.21 -5.26 -5.69
N HIS A 112 -16.48 -5.43 -4.39
CA HIS A 112 -17.48 -4.65 -3.68
C HIS A 112 -17.14 -3.15 -3.69
N TYR A 113 -15.85 -2.81 -3.59
CA TYR A 113 -15.35 -1.44 -3.64
C TYR A 113 -14.69 -1.10 -4.99
N TYR A 114 -15.42 -1.27 -6.09
CA TYR A 114 -14.93 -1.01 -7.45
C TYR A 114 -14.32 0.39 -7.63
N ASN A 115 -14.90 1.42 -7.01
CA ASN A 115 -14.37 2.79 -7.06
C ASN A 115 -12.94 2.90 -6.51
N GLN A 116 -12.67 2.25 -5.37
CA GLN A 116 -11.34 2.28 -4.75
C GLN A 116 -10.34 1.40 -5.52
N MET A 117 -10.82 0.27 -6.06
CA MET A 117 -10.03 -0.61 -6.92
C MET A 117 -9.51 0.15 -8.16
N ILE A 118 -10.40 0.83 -8.87
CA ILE A 118 -10.05 1.58 -10.09
C ILE A 118 -9.10 2.74 -9.73
N TYR A 119 -9.41 3.48 -8.66
CA TYR A 119 -8.53 4.54 -8.17
C TYR A 119 -7.11 4.03 -7.88
N PHE A 120 -7.00 2.91 -7.16
CA PHE A 120 -5.72 2.30 -6.82
C PHE A 120 -4.90 1.92 -8.06
N TRP A 121 -5.51 1.19 -9.01
CA TRP A 121 -4.80 0.76 -10.21
C TRP A 121 -4.41 1.93 -11.11
N LEU A 122 -5.27 2.95 -11.23
CA LEU A 122 -4.95 4.17 -11.97
C LEU A 122 -3.75 4.88 -11.32
N PHE A 123 -3.75 5.03 -9.99
CA PHE A 123 -2.62 5.60 -9.25
C PHE A 123 -1.33 4.83 -9.48
N VAL A 124 -1.36 3.49 -9.38
CA VAL A 124 -0.20 2.63 -9.63
C VAL A 124 0.33 2.80 -11.06
N ILE A 125 -0.54 2.73 -12.07
CA ILE A 125 -0.15 2.85 -13.48
C ILE A 125 0.45 4.23 -13.75
N MET A 126 -0.17 5.30 -13.25
CA MET A 126 0.35 6.66 -13.41
C MET A 126 1.72 6.82 -12.75
N THR A 127 1.86 6.34 -11.52
CA THR A 127 3.13 6.43 -10.77
C THR A 127 4.23 5.61 -11.44
N TYR A 128 3.89 4.40 -11.92
CA TYR A 128 4.80 3.55 -12.69
C TYR A 128 5.27 4.24 -13.98
N TRP A 129 4.33 4.82 -14.73
CA TRP A 129 4.64 5.52 -15.97
C TRP A 129 5.56 6.73 -15.74
N LEU A 130 5.26 7.53 -14.71
CA LEU A 130 6.10 8.66 -14.30
C LEU A 130 7.48 8.19 -13.83
N GLY A 131 7.54 7.15 -13.00
CA GLY A 131 8.78 6.57 -12.50
C GLY A 131 9.65 6.03 -13.63
N ASN A 132 9.08 5.25 -14.55
CA ASN A 132 9.79 4.70 -15.69
C ASN A 132 10.27 5.78 -16.66
N ARG A 133 9.47 6.83 -16.91
CA ARG A 133 9.88 7.95 -17.77
C ARG A 133 11.02 8.75 -17.15
N SER A 134 10.93 9.06 -15.85
CA SER A 134 11.98 9.76 -15.11
C SER A 134 13.26 8.93 -15.06
N PHE A 135 13.16 7.65 -14.74
CA PHE A 135 14.30 6.73 -14.68
C PHE A 135 15.04 6.66 -16.02
N ASN A 136 14.32 6.44 -17.13
CA ASN A 136 14.95 6.35 -18.44
C ASN A 136 15.57 7.68 -18.91
N LYS A 137 14.96 8.81 -18.57
CA LYS A 137 15.48 10.14 -18.92
C LYS A 137 16.74 10.50 -18.13
N LEU A 138 16.77 10.12 -16.85
CA LEU A 138 17.85 10.43 -15.92
C LEU A 138 18.98 9.41 -15.95
N ARG A 139 18.73 8.21 -16.51
CA ARG A 139 19.71 7.12 -16.66
C ARG A 139 21.09 7.56 -17.19
N PRO A 140 21.19 8.40 -18.23
CA PRO A 140 22.48 8.85 -18.75
C PRO A 140 23.24 9.77 -17.77
N HIS A 141 22.52 10.52 -16.92
CA HIS A 141 23.09 11.50 -16.00
C HIS A 141 23.49 10.91 -14.65
N PHE A 142 23.13 9.64 -14.35
CA PHE A 142 23.55 9.00 -13.09
C PHE A 142 25.07 8.88 -12.97
N ALA A 143 25.78 8.75 -14.08
CA ALA A 143 27.24 8.64 -14.08
C ALA A 143 27.95 9.93 -13.63
N ASP A 144 27.27 11.08 -13.68
CA ASP A 144 27.85 12.38 -13.31
C ASP A 144 27.61 12.73 -11.84
N VAL A 145 26.68 12.05 -11.15
CA VAL A 145 26.24 12.39 -9.78
C VAL A 145 26.59 11.30 -8.76
N LEU A 146 27.01 10.12 -9.22
CA LEU A 146 27.56 9.03 -8.40
C LEU A 146 29.08 9.13 -8.30
#